data_AF-A0A0D8XCV8-F1
#
_entry.id   AF-A0A0D8XCV8-F1
#
_cell.length_a   1.000
_cell.length_b   1.000
_cell.length_c   1.000
_cell.angle_alpha   90.00
_cell.angle_beta   90.00
_cell.angle_gamma   90.00
#
_symmetry.space_group_name_H-M   'P 1'
#
loop_
_entity.id
_entity.type
_entity.pdbx_description
1 polymer ?
#
loop_
_entity_poly.entity_id
_entity_poly.type
_entity_poly.pdbx_seq_one_letter_code
_entity_poly.pdbx_strand_id
1 'polypeptide(L)'
;MTDFLSSIEIDWTALSLRDPDAVENHLMFKSFVVALTRLSLTESGWNTLADLALPEVLAQLRTLLQPPKQVFLQPNSINEKNSPAELFVSCFEQVIRLCYAICSKSKWKRLSLKILDVVYSQCELINQLLRAEIKYDTTQAVIDQNSTLKELRIQPHVDIINQKAIQKPYSFVAPNRLCTEHVR
;
A
#
# COMPACT_ATOMS: atom_id res chain seq x y z
N MET A 1 -16.32 -5.33 15.57
CA MET A 1 -15.77 -4.92 14.25
C MET A 1 -14.91 -6.02 13.66
N THR A 2 -13.91 -6.50 14.40
CA THR A 2 -13.15 -7.73 14.11
C THR A 2 -14.04 -8.92 13.85
N ASP A 3 -15.01 -9.16 14.73
CA ASP A 3 -15.88 -10.34 14.66
C ASP A 3 -16.74 -10.33 13.40
N PHE A 4 -17.21 -9.15 13.00
CA PHE A 4 -17.97 -8.93 11.77
C PHE A 4 -17.11 -9.15 10.52
N LEU A 5 -15.88 -8.60 10.51
CA LEU A 5 -14.94 -8.82 9.41
C LEU A 5 -14.52 -10.30 9.29
N SER A 6 -14.39 -11.00 10.42
CA SER A 6 -14.07 -12.44 10.43
C SER A 6 -15.27 -13.32 10.07
N SER A 7 -16.50 -12.85 10.24
CA SER A 7 -17.71 -13.60 9.85
C SER A 7 -18.03 -13.51 8.36
N ILE A 8 -17.41 -12.56 7.64
CA ILE A 8 -17.60 -12.44 6.20
C ILE A 8 -16.64 -13.40 5.49
N GLU A 9 -17.18 -14.54 5.06
CA GLU A 9 -16.50 -15.44 4.15
C GLU A 9 -16.98 -15.17 2.71
N ILE A 10 -16.03 -14.94 1.80
CA ILE A 10 -16.31 -14.70 0.38
C ILE A 10 -15.87 -15.92 -0.39
N ASP A 11 -16.84 -16.67 -0.92
CA ASP A 11 -16.57 -17.69 -1.93
C ASP A 11 -16.55 -17.04 -3.31
N TRP A 12 -15.35 -16.87 -3.85
CA TRP A 12 -15.11 -16.25 -5.16
C TRP A 12 -15.74 -17.04 -6.32
N THR A 13 -15.88 -18.36 -6.17
CA THR A 13 -16.48 -19.21 -7.21
C THR A 13 -17.99 -19.09 -7.20
N ALA A 14 -18.62 -19.14 -6.02
CA ALA A 14 -20.05 -18.89 -5.87
C ALA A 14 -20.42 -17.46 -6.29
N LEU A 15 -19.58 -16.47 -5.96
CA LEU A 15 -19.74 -15.08 -6.39
C LEU A 15 -19.68 -14.92 -7.91
N SER A 16 -18.75 -15.62 -8.58
CA SER A 16 -18.66 -15.65 -10.04
C SER A 16 -19.92 -16.24 -10.69
N LEU A 17 -20.50 -17.26 -10.06
CA LEU A 17 -21.78 -17.88 -10.46
C LEU A 17 -23.00 -17.04 -10.07
N ARG A 18 -22.82 -15.89 -9.42
CA ARG A 18 -23.88 -14.98 -8.94
C ARG A 18 -24.83 -15.62 -7.94
N ASP A 19 -24.29 -16.50 -7.10
CA ASP A 19 -25.03 -17.00 -5.94
C ASP A 19 -25.48 -15.82 -5.05
N PRO A 20 -26.77 -15.75 -4.64
CA PRO A 20 -27.31 -14.58 -3.95
C PRO A 20 -26.63 -14.30 -2.62
N ASP A 21 -26.28 -15.35 -1.86
CA ASP A 21 -25.64 -15.20 -0.56
C ASP A 21 -24.20 -14.70 -0.71
N ALA A 22 -23.47 -15.24 -1.71
CA ALA A 22 -22.12 -14.77 -2.02
C ALA A 22 -22.10 -13.31 -2.50
N VAL A 23 -23.10 -12.91 -3.30
CA VAL A 23 -23.26 -11.52 -3.77
C VAL A 23 -23.54 -10.57 -2.62
N GLU A 24 -24.42 -10.95 -1.69
CA GLU A 24 -24.74 -10.15 -0.50
C GLU A 24 -23.50 -9.94 0.38
N ASN A 25 -22.78 -11.03 0.70
CA ASN A 25 -21.56 -10.98 1.50
C ASN A 25 -20.49 -10.09 0.86
N HIS A 26 -20.28 -10.22 -0.45
CA HIS A 26 -19.34 -9.39 -1.18
C HIS A 26 -19.76 -7.91 -1.20
N LEU A 27 -21.05 -7.63 -1.41
CA LEU A 27 -21.57 -6.26 -1.39
C LEU A 27 -21.41 -5.61 -0.01
N MET A 28 -21.71 -6.37 1.05
CA MET A 28 -21.55 -5.93 2.43
C MET A 28 -20.08 -5.62 2.74
N PHE A 29 -19.17 -6.53 2.39
CA PHE A 29 -17.73 -6.33 2.55
C PHE A 29 -17.25 -5.08 1.82
N LYS A 30 -17.57 -4.97 0.53
CA LYS A 30 -17.16 -3.84 -0.31
C LYS A 30 -17.67 -2.52 0.23
N SER A 31 -18.93 -2.46 0.63
CA SER A 31 -19.54 -1.26 1.21
C SER A 31 -18.86 -0.87 2.53
N PHE A 32 -18.53 -1.86 3.35
CA PHE A 32 -17.83 -1.66 4.61
C PHE A 32 -16.41 -1.10 4.40
N VAL A 33 -15.62 -1.68 3.49
CA VAL A 33 -14.28 -1.18 3.15
C VAL A 33 -14.32 0.26 2.62
N VAL A 34 -15.32 0.61 1.80
CA VAL A 34 -15.53 1.99 1.32
C VAL A 34 -15.87 2.94 2.48
N ALA A 35 -16.73 2.52 3.41
CA ALA A 35 -17.06 3.31 4.59
C ALA A 35 -15.83 3.55 5.48
N LEU A 36 -15.02 2.52 5.74
CA LEU A 36 -13.75 2.64 6.47
C LEU A 36 -12.77 3.58 5.74
N THR A 37 -12.72 3.52 4.41
CA THR A 37 -11.87 4.39 3.60
C THR A 37 -12.26 5.85 3.77
N ARG A 38 -13.57 6.16 3.75
CA ARG A 38 -14.05 7.53 4.01
C ARG A 38 -13.78 7.96 5.44
N LEU A 39 -13.95 7.05 6.39
CA LEU A 39 -13.71 7.31 7.81
C LEU A 39 -12.24 7.64 8.09
N SER A 40 -11.30 6.93 7.45
CA SER A 40 -9.85 7.17 7.61
C SER A 40 -9.39 8.54 7.09
N LEU A 41 -10.17 9.16 6.20
CA LEU A 41 -9.95 10.52 5.73
C LEU A 41 -10.35 11.60 6.75
N THR A 42 -11.01 11.24 7.85
CA THR A 42 -11.33 12.16 8.97
C THR A 42 -10.31 11.98 10.10
N GLU A 43 -10.07 13.02 10.92
CA GLU A 43 -9.11 12.89 12.03
C GLU A 43 -9.62 11.97 13.14
N SER A 44 -10.89 12.13 13.55
CA SER A 44 -11.51 11.26 14.55
C SER A 44 -11.57 9.81 14.07
N GLY A 45 -12.01 9.59 12.83
CA GLY A 45 -12.07 8.27 12.23
C GLY A 45 -10.70 7.60 12.13
N TRP A 46 -9.67 8.31 11.68
CA TRP A 46 -8.31 7.77 11.62
C TRP A 46 -7.81 7.33 13.00
N ASN A 47 -8.04 8.13 14.05
CA ASN A 47 -7.66 7.77 15.42
C ASN A 47 -8.42 6.52 15.88
N THR A 48 -9.73 6.45 15.64
CA THR A 48 -10.54 5.27 15.96
C THR A 48 -10.03 4.01 15.24
N LEU A 49 -9.68 4.10 13.95
CA LEU A 49 -9.12 2.97 13.21
C LEU A 49 -7.75 2.53 13.75
N ALA A 50 -6.94 3.49 14.21
CA ALA A 50 -5.66 3.21 14.86
C ALA A 50 -5.86 2.47 16.19
N ASP A 51 -6.83 2.91 16.99
CA ASP A 51 -7.11 2.35 18.32
C ASP A 51 -7.80 0.98 18.22
N LEU A 52 -8.55 0.75 17.14
CA LEU A 52 -9.15 -0.55 16.82
C LEU A 52 -8.18 -1.53 16.13
N ALA A 53 -6.90 -1.17 15.97
CA ALA A 53 -5.88 -2.00 15.31
C ALA A 53 -6.32 -2.51 13.92
N LEU A 54 -7.03 -1.67 13.16
CA LEU A 54 -7.60 -2.07 11.87
C LEU A 54 -6.55 -2.71 10.93
N PRO A 55 -5.31 -2.17 10.78
CA PRO A 55 -4.31 -2.81 9.92
C PRO A 55 -4.04 -4.27 10.28
N GLU A 56 -3.95 -4.61 11.56
CA GLU A 56 -3.73 -5.99 12.00
C GLU A 56 -4.92 -6.89 11.68
N VAL A 57 -6.13 -6.36 11.80
CA VAL A 57 -7.36 -7.07 11.40
C VAL A 57 -7.34 -7.34 9.89
N LEU A 58 -6.94 -6.35 9.07
CA LEU A 58 -6.83 -6.51 7.63
C LEU A 58 -5.80 -7.58 7.24
N ALA A 59 -4.66 -7.66 7.94
CA ALA A 59 -3.64 -8.68 7.69
C ALA A 59 -4.15 -10.11 7.96
N GLN A 60 -5.16 -10.25 8.82
CA GLN A 60 -5.72 -11.54 9.24
C GLN A 60 -7.00 -11.92 8.50
N LEU A 61 -7.48 -11.10 7.57
CA LEU A 61 -8.69 -11.39 6.80
C LEU A 61 -8.52 -12.65 5.97
N ARG A 62 -9.31 -13.68 6.26
CA ARG A 62 -9.37 -14.93 5.47
C ARG A 62 -9.59 -14.67 3.99
N THR A 63 -10.44 -13.68 3.70
CA THR A 63 -10.75 -13.18 2.36
C THR A 63 -9.51 -12.82 1.54
N LEU A 64 -8.47 -12.29 2.18
CA LEU A 64 -7.20 -11.91 1.55
C LEU A 64 -6.15 -13.02 1.63
N LEU A 65 -6.18 -13.82 2.70
CA LEU A 65 -5.26 -14.93 2.92
C LEU A 65 -5.51 -16.13 2.00
N GLN A 66 -6.69 -16.22 1.40
CA GLN A 66 -7.07 -17.32 0.49
C GLN A 66 -7.41 -16.77 -0.91
N PRO A 67 -6.41 -16.28 -1.66
CA PRO A 67 -6.60 -15.85 -3.03
C PRO A 67 -7.03 -17.03 -3.93
N PRO A 68 -7.91 -16.81 -4.93
CA PRO A 68 -8.29 -17.85 -5.89
C PRO A 68 -7.07 -18.38 -6.63
N LYS A 69 -6.99 -19.70 -6.80
CA LYS A 69 -5.89 -20.36 -7.52
C LYS A 69 -5.72 -19.83 -8.96
N GLN A 70 -6.82 -19.40 -9.58
CA GLN A 70 -6.83 -18.83 -10.93
C GLN A 70 -5.94 -17.59 -11.07
N VAL A 71 -5.79 -16.80 -10.00
CA VAL A 71 -4.93 -15.61 -9.98
C VAL A 71 -3.46 -15.97 -10.24
N PHE A 72 -3.02 -17.15 -9.77
CA PHE A 72 -1.63 -17.62 -9.93
C PHE A 72 -1.44 -18.48 -11.17
N LEU A 73 -2.41 -19.35 -11.46
CA LEU A 73 -2.28 -20.34 -12.53
C LEU A 73 -2.68 -19.78 -13.91
N GLN A 74 -3.60 -18.82 -13.93
CA GLN A 74 -4.21 -18.27 -15.14
C GLN A 74 -4.36 -16.76 -15.01
N PRO A 75 -3.25 -15.98 -14.99
CA PRO A 75 -3.31 -14.53 -14.78
C PRO A 75 -4.17 -13.79 -15.82
N ASN A 76 -4.31 -14.34 -17.03
CA ASN A 76 -5.18 -13.79 -18.07
C ASN A 76 -6.67 -13.78 -17.67
N SER A 77 -7.10 -14.68 -16.76
CA SER A 77 -8.48 -14.73 -16.26
C SER A 77 -8.89 -13.47 -15.51
N ILE A 78 -7.94 -12.66 -15.06
CA ILE A 78 -8.21 -11.39 -14.37
C ILE A 78 -8.85 -10.35 -15.32
N ASN A 79 -8.65 -10.50 -16.64
CA ASN A 79 -9.30 -9.66 -17.64
C ASN A 79 -10.71 -10.14 -18.00
N GLU A 80 -11.11 -11.34 -17.57
CA GLU A 80 -12.43 -11.90 -17.82
C GLU A 80 -13.43 -11.37 -16.78
N LYS A 81 -14.48 -10.71 -17.25
CA LYS A 81 -15.48 -10.09 -16.37
C LYS A 81 -16.23 -11.14 -15.55
N ASN A 82 -16.36 -10.89 -14.24
CA ASN A 82 -16.96 -11.80 -13.27
C ASN A 82 -16.18 -13.11 -13.07
N SER A 83 -14.94 -13.21 -13.52
CA SER A 83 -14.11 -14.34 -13.13
C SER A 83 -13.80 -14.22 -11.62
N PRO A 84 -13.61 -15.35 -10.92
CA PRO A 84 -13.20 -15.31 -9.51
C PRO A 84 -11.91 -14.51 -9.29
N ALA A 85 -10.98 -14.56 -10.26
CA ALA A 85 -9.73 -13.81 -10.23
C ALA A 85 -9.95 -12.29 -10.37
N GLU A 86 -10.81 -11.85 -11.29
CA GLU A 86 -11.16 -10.43 -11.48
C GLU A 86 -11.85 -9.86 -10.23
N LEU A 87 -12.84 -10.59 -9.70
CA LEU A 87 -13.60 -10.21 -8.51
C LEU A 87 -12.69 -10.10 -7.28
N PHE A 88 -11.77 -11.05 -7.10
CA PHE A 88 -10.78 -11.00 -6.03
C PHE A 88 -9.84 -9.80 -6.16
N VAL A 89 -9.28 -9.55 -7.35
CA VAL A 89 -8.37 -8.42 -7.59
C VAL A 89 -9.08 -7.08 -7.38
N SER A 90 -10.33 -6.95 -7.83
CA SER A 90 -11.17 -5.77 -7.59
C SER A 90 -11.41 -5.55 -6.09
N CYS A 91 -11.65 -6.61 -5.33
CA CYS A 91 -11.81 -6.55 -3.87
C CYS A 91 -10.49 -6.15 -3.19
N PHE A 92 -9.37 -6.76 -3.59
CA PHE A 92 -8.03 -6.45 -3.08
C PHE A 92 -7.66 -4.99 -3.33
N GLU A 93 -7.99 -4.44 -4.49
CA GLU A 93 -7.79 -3.03 -4.82
C GLU A 93 -8.47 -2.10 -3.80
N GLN A 94 -9.70 -2.39 -3.39
CA GLN A 94 -10.39 -1.57 -2.38
C GLN A 94 -9.67 -1.57 -1.04
N VAL A 95 -9.10 -2.71 -0.64
CA VAL A 95 -8.30 -2.81 0.58
C VAL A 95 -7.01 -2.00 0.46
N ILE A 96 -6.33 -2.05 -0.69
CA ILE A 96 -5.15 -1.21 -0.95
C ILE A 96 -5.50 0.29 -0.91
N ARG A 97 -6.66 0.69 -1.46
CA ARG A 97 -7.15 2.07 -1.37
C ARG A 97 -7.40 2.51 0.08
N LEU A 98 -7.95 1.63 0.92
CA LEU A 98 -8.10 1.89 2.35
C LEU A 98 -6.73 2.09 3.02
N CYS A 99 -5.76 1.22 2.75
CA CYS A 99 -4.39 1.35 3.25
C CYS A 99 -3.74 2.68 2.84
N TYR A 100 -3.90 3.07 1.56
CA TYR A 100 -3.42 4.36 1.06
C TYR A 100 -4.09 5.54 1.77
N ALA A 101 -5.41 5.50 1.96
CA ALA A 101 -6.15 6.53 2.67
C ALA A 101 -5.67 6.70 4.12
N ILE A 102 -5.39 5.60 4.83
CA ILE A 102 -4.81 5.65 6.19
C ILE A 102 -3.41 6.28 6.18
N CYS A 103 -2.60 5.96 5.17
CA CYS A 103 -1.25 6.52 5.00
C CYS A 103 -1.22 7.98 4.54
N SER A 104 -2.32 8.52 4.01
CA SER A 104 -2.36 9.90 3.52
C SER A 104 -2.37 10.97 4.63
N LYS A 105 -2.52 10.57 5.90
CA LYS A 105 -2.59 11.49 7.05
C LYS A 105 -1.22 11.86 7.61
N SER A 106 -1.10 13.06 8.19
CA SER A 106 0.15 13.57 8.77
C SER A 106 0.77 12.66 9.85
N LYS A 107 -0.06 11.88 10.55
CA LYS A 107 0.34 10.90 11.58
C LYS A 107 0.59 9.48 11.02
N TRP A 108 0.77 9.33 9.70
CA TRP A 108 0.92 8.05 8.99
C TRP A 108 1.94 7.10 9.63
N LYS A 109 3.05 7.63 10.16
CA LYS A 109 4.13 6.86 10.80
C LYS A 109 3.66 5.88 11.88
N ARG A 110 2.57 6.19 12.60
CA ARG A 110 2.03 5.32 13.67
C ARG A 110 1.48 4.00 13.12
N LEU A 111 0.91 4.02 11.91
CA LEU A 111 0.25 2.86 11.31
C LEU A 111 0.98 2.33 10.07
N SER A 112 1.95 3.06 9.54
CA SER A 112 2.60 2.74 8.27
C SER A 112 3.35 1.42 8.28
N LEU A 113 4.01 1.07 9.40
CA LEU A 113 4.68 -0.22 9.53
C LEU A 113 3.67 -1.38 9.51
N LYS A 114 2.56 -1.23 10.24
CA LYS A 114 1.49 -2.23 10.27
C LYS A 114 0.80 -2.38 8.91
N ILE A 115 0.62 -1.29 8.19
CA ILE A 115 0.11 -1.32 6.80
C ILE A 115 1.12 -1.99 5.87
N LEU A 116 2.41 -1.74 6.06
CA LEU A 116 3.45 -2.43 5.30
C LEU A 116 3.40 -3.94 5.56
N ASP A 117 3.15 -4.38 6.80
CA ASP A 117 2.98 -5.79 7.13
C ASP A 117 1.77 -6.42 6.40
N VAL A 118 0.66 -5.68 6.30
CA VAL A 118 -0.53 -6.10 5.50
C VAL A 118 -0.13 -6.30 4.05
N VAL A 119 0.53 -5.32 3.43
CA VAL A 119 0.94 -5.40 2.02
C VAL A 119 1.97 -6.53 1.83
N TYR A 120 2.89 -6.68 2.77
CA TYR A 120 3.92 -7.71 2.75
C TYR A 120 3.35 -9.12 2.85
N SER A 121 2.29 -9.31 3.65
CA SER A 121 1.57 -10.59 3.74
C SER A 121 1.00 -11.05 2.39
N GLN A 122 0.84 -10.11 1.45
CA GLN A 122 0.31 -10.32 0.11
C GLN A 122 1.38 -10.17 -0.98
N CYS A 123 2.68 -10.23 -0.63
CA CYS A 123 3.79 -10.03 -1.56
C CYS A 123 3.75 -10.97 -2.77
N GLU A 124 3.42 -12.25 -2.58
CA GLU A 124 3.36 -13.21 -3.70
C GLU A 124 2.26 -12.82 -4.69
N LEU A 125 1.08 -12.45 -4.21
CA LEU A 125 -0.01 -11.95 -5.03
C LEU A 125 0.43 -10.71 -5.82
N ILE A 126 1.03 -9.72 -5.15
CA ILE A 126 1.51 -8.49 -5.79
C ILE A 126 2.56 -8.79 -6.85
N ASN A 127 3.51 -9.67 -6.57
CA ASN A 127 4.54 -10.08 -7.53
C ASN A 127 3.94 -10.72 -8.78
N GLN A 128 2.90 -11.54 -8.63
CA GLN A 128 2.21 -12.17 -9.75
C GLN A 128 1.44 -11.15 -10.58
N LEU A 129 0.72 -10.22 -9.94
CA LEU A 129 0.03 -9.14 -10.63
C LEU A 129 0.99 -8.25 -11.43
N LEU A 130 2.17 -7.96 -10.86
CA LEU A 130 3.22 -7.20 -11.54
C LEU A 130 3.81 -7.95 -12.75
N ARG A 131 4.08 -9.26 -12.60
CA ARG A 131 4.61 -10.10 -13.70
C ARG A 131 3.60 -10.29 -14.84
N ALA A 132 2.32 -10.35 -14.50
CA ALA A 132 1.25 -10.50 -15.47
C ALA A 132 0.93 -9.20 -16.23
N GLU A 133 1.64 -8.10 -15.95
CA GLU A 133 1.41 -6.76 -16.52
C GLU A 133 -0.05 -6.30 -16.43
N ILE A 134 -0.76 -6.75 -15.40
CA ILE A 134 -2.18 -6.44 -15.25
C ILE A 134 -2.31 -4.98 -14.84
N LYS A 135 -2.68 -4.15 -15.82
CA LYS A 135 -2.99 -2.74 -15.63
C LYS A 135 -4.36 -2.61 -14.98
N TYR A 136 -4.40 -2.73 -13.66
CA TYR A 136 -5.57 -2.36 -12.88
C TYR A 136 -5.47 -0.89 -12.46
N ASP A 137 -6.53 -0.11 -12.68
CA ASP A 137 -6.56 1.37 -12.65
C ASP A 137 -5.82 2.04 -11.49
N THR A 138 -5.73 1.42 -10.30
CA THR A 138 -4.93 1.96 -9.19
C THR A 138 -3.42 2.08 -9.43
N THR A 139 -2.77 1.25 -10.24
CA THR A 139 -1.34 1.47 -10.53
C THR A 139 -1.16 2.73 -11.36
N GLN A 140 -2.06 3.00 -12.31
CA GLN A 140 -2.03 4.20 -13.12
C GLN A 140 -2.50 5.43 -12.34
N ALA A 141 -3.60 5.34 -11.58
CA ALA A 141 -4.16 6.45 -10.83
C ALA A 141 -3.29 6.87 -9.63
N VAL A 142 -2.58 5.96 -8.95
CA VAL A 142 -1.61 6.35 -7.91
C VAL A 142 -0.35 6.96 -8.54
N ILE A 143 0.04 6.55 -9.74
CA ILE A 143 1.16 7.15 -10.48
C ILE A 143 0.78 8.52 -11.09
N ASP A 144 -0.47 8.69 -11.53
CA ASP A 144 -0.95 9.88 -12.23
C ASP A 144 -1.59 10.92 -11.29
N GLN A 145 -2.21 10.52 -10.17
CA GLN A 145 -2.69 11.45 -9.13
C GLN A 145 -1.56 11.99 -8.25
N ASN A 146 -0.38 11.36 -8.26
CA ASN A 146 0.82 11.88 -7.59
C ASN A 146 1.74 12.64 -8.57
N SER A 147 1.23 13.70 -9.20
CA SER A 147 2.10 14.73 -9.79
C SER A 147 3.08 15.31 -8.74
N THR A 148 2.71 15.28 -7.47
CA THR A 148 3.51 15.68 -6.30
C THR A 148 4.64 14.70 -5.94
N LEU A 149 4.52 13.39 -6.22
CA LEU A 149 5.64 12.44 -6.03
C LEU A 149 6.67 12.51 -7.16
N LYS A 150 6.29 12.97 -8.36
CA LYS A 150 7.24 13.29 -9.44
C LYS A 150 8.10 14.50 -9.08
N GLU A 151 7.52 15.51 -8.42
CA GLU A 151 8.27 16.67 -7.90
C GLU A 151 9.28 16.28 -6.82
N LEU A 152 8.96 15.30 -5.97
CA LEU A 152 9.88 14.78 -4.96
C LEU A 152 11.00 13.88 -5.53
N ARG A 153 10.82 13.35 -6.74
CA ARG A 153 11.83 12.51 -7.42
C ARG A 153 12.85 13.33 -8.24
N ILE A 154 12.61 14.64 -8.42
CA ILE A 154 13.48 15.56 -9.17
C ILE A 154 13.81 16.79 -8.32
N GLN A 155 14.29 16.59 -7.10
CA GLN A 155 15.19 17.57 -6.49
C GLN A 155 16.51 16.87 -6.19
N PRO A 156 17.56 17.08 -7.01
CA PRO A 156 18.90 16.83 -6.52
C PRO A 156 19.12 17.79 -5.35
N HIS A 157 19.63 17.26 -4.24
CA HIS A 157 20.05 18.05 -3.08
C HIS A 157 21.19 19.00 -3.52
N VAL A 158 20.83 20.16 -4.05
CA VAL A 158 21.76 21.22 -4.43
C VAL A 158 21.21 22.49 -3.82
N ASP A 159 21.89 22.92 -2.75
CA ASP A 159 21.95 24.27 -2.16
C ASP A 159 21.86 24.25 -0.64
N ILE A 160 22.85 23.62 -0.01
CA ILE A 160 23.34 24.07 1.29
C ILE A 160 24.87 24.15 1.23
N ILE A 161 25.40 25.00 0.36
CA ILE A 161 26.76 25.51 0.51
C ILE A 161 26.76 27.02 0.21
N ASN A 162 27.25 27.77 1.19
CA ASN A 162 27.67 29.18 1.18
C ASN A 162 26.65 30.27 1.53
N GLN A 163 26.65 30.64 2.82
CA GLN A 163 27.13 31.92 3.37
C GLN A 163 26.51 32.07 4.79
N LYS A 164 27.21 32.08 5.93
CA LYS A 164 28.43 32.79 6.32
C LYS A 164 29.11 32.06 7.49
N ALA A 165 30.43 32.21 7.53
CA ALA A 165 31.34 31.78 8.57
C ALA A 165 30.93 32.24 9.99
N ILE A 166 31.27 31.44 11.01
CA ILE A 166 32.11 31.83 12.17
C ILE A 166 32.42 30.56 13.01
N GLN A 167 33.73 30.33 13.20
CA GLN A 167 34.42 29.50 14.21
C GLN A 167 34.29 27.95 14.18
N LYS A 168 35.40 27.30 13.74
CA LYS A 168 35.86 25.99 14.26
C LYS A 168 36.55 26.23 15.62
N PRO A 169 36.58 25.29 16.58
CA PRO A 169 37.41 24.07 16.51
C PRO A 169 36.59 22.83 16.88
N TYR A 170 36.74 21.67 16.25
CA TYR A 170 37.67 20.64 16.69
C TYR A 170 37.99 19.72 15.50
N SER A 171 39.26 19.32 15.45
CA SER A 171 39.89 18.60 14.35
C SER A 171 39.55 17.11 14.36
N PHE A 172 39.25 16.54 13.19
CA PHE A 172 39.54 15.14 12.93
C PHE A 172 40.75 15.10 11.99
N VAL A 173 41.89 14.69 12.55
CA VAL A 173 43.09 14.35 11.79
C VAL A 173 42.81 13.03 11.07
N ALA A 174 42.73 13.06 9.75
CA ALA A 174 42.96 11.89 8.91
C ALA A 174 44.32 12.10 8.20
N PRO A 175 45.30 11.19 8.37
CA PRO A 175 46.63 11.36 7.83
C PRO A 175 46.70 10.96 6.36
N ASN A 176 47.71 11.51 5.69
CA ASN A 176 48.31 11.03 4.45
C ASN A 176 47.53 11.23 3.14
N ARG A 177 47.78 12.37 2.50
CA ARG A 177 48.18 12.38 1.08
C ARG A 177 49.45 13.21 0.92
N LEU A 178 50.57 12.50 0.87
CA LEU A 178 51.83 12.97 0.29
C LEU A 178 51.65 13.10 -1.22
N CYS A 179 52.07 14.23 -1.78
CA CYS A 179 52.74 14.42 -3.08
C CYS A 179 52.94 15.93 -3.28
N THR A 180 54.14 16.47 -3.00
CA THR A 180 55.23 16.79 -3.97
C THR A 180 54.80 17.95 -4.89
N GLU A 181 55.43 19.13 -4.91
CA GLU A 181 56.82 19.36 -5.34
C GLU A 181 57.35 20.77 -4.96
N HIS A 182 58.59 20.78 -4.46
CA HIS A 182 59.75 21.65 -4.75
C HIS A 182 59.86 23.17 -4.42
N VAL A 183 61.10 23.49 -3.97
CA VAL A 183 61.92 24.72 -4.11
C VAL A 183 61.98 25.68 -2.90
N ARG A 184 62.98 25.49 -2.03
CA ARG A 184 64.27 26.21 -2.08
C ARG A 184 65.35 25.49 -1.29
#